data_AF-A0A317ZD08-F1
#
_entry.id   AF-A0A317ZD08-F1
#
_cell.length_a   1.000
_cell.length_b   1.000
_cell.length_c   1.000
_cell.angle_alpha   90.00
_cell.angle_beta   90.00
_cell.angle_gamma   90.00
#
_symmetry.space_group_name_H-M   'P 1'
#
loop_
_entity.id
_entity.type
_entity.pdbx_description
1 polymer ?
#
loop_
_entity_poly.entity_id
_entity_poly.type
_entity_poly.pdbx_seq_one_letter_code
_entity_poly.pdbx_strand_id
1 'polypeptide(L)'
;MVKEFTGYINSDETVLGDAIKLFELNKNILLKGPTGSGKTRLAETLSEMTELPMHQINCSVDLDAESLLGFKTIKTSDEGHQEIVFIDGPVIRAMREGHILY
;
A
#
# COMPACT_ATOMS: atom_id res chain seq x y z
N MET A 1 -21.84 -10.07 -9.51
CA MET A 1 -22.09 -9.83 -8.08
C MET A 1 -21.57 -8.44 -7.78
N VAL A 2 -22.45 -7.45 -7.69
CA VAL A 2 -22.04 -6.06 -7.42
C VAL A 2 -21.66 -6.00 -5.95
N LYS A 3 -20.38 -5.79 -5.62
CA LYS A 3 -19.98 -5.46 -4.24
C LYS A 3 -20.67 -4.15 -3.90
N GLU A 4 -21.47 -4.11 -2.83
CA GLU A 4 -21.89 -2.84 -2.24
C GLU A 4 -20.63 -2.08 -1.82
N PHE A 5 -20.39 -0.95 -2.46
CA PHE A 5 -19.27 -0.07 -2.14
C PHE A 5 -19.57 0.63 -0.81
N THR A 6 -19.05 0.06 0.27
CA THR A 6 -19.09 0.66 1.61
C THR A 6 -17.86 1.54 1.83
N GLY A 7 -17.65 2.53 0.97
CA GLY A 7 -16.49 3.43 1.02
C GLY A 7 -16.37 4.19 2.34
N TYR A 8 -15.25 4.90 2.52
CA TYR A 8 -15.01 5.76 3.67
C TYR A 8 -16.13 6.80 3.87
N ILE A 9 -16.66 6.88 5.10
CA ILE A 9 -17.67 7.86 5.50
C ILE A 9 -17.13 8.64 6.70
N ASN A 10 -17.23 9.97 6.63
CA ASN A 10 -16.89 10.88 7.71
C ASN A 10 -17.99 11.94 7.84
N SER A 11 -18.16 12.50 9.05
CA SER A 11 -19.04 13.65 9.28
C SER A 11 -18.61 14.90 8.51
N ASP A 12 -17.30 15.05 8.27
CA ASP A 12 -16.72 16.03 7.38
C ASP A 12 -16.54 15.43 5.98
N GLU A 13 -17.44 15.81 5.07
CA GLU A 13 -17.47 15.31 3.70
C GLU A 13 -16.25 15.77 2.87
N THR A 14 -15.52 16.80 3.32
CA THR A 14 -14.36 17.34 2.59
C THR A 14 -13.15 16.41 2.63
N VAL A 15 -13.03 15.57 3.67
CA VAL A 15 -11.85 14.73 3.92
C VAL A 15 -11.55 13.79 2.75
N LEU A 16 -12.57 13.13 2.20
CA LEU A 16 -12.39 12.22 1.05
C LEU A 16 -12.02 13.02 -0.21
N GLY A 17 -12.70 14.15 -0.44
CA GLY A 17 -12.44 14.99 -1.61
C GLY A 17 -11.02 15.58 -1.63
N ASP A 18 -10.52 16.02 -0.48
CA ASP A 18 -9.16 16.53 -0.34
C ASP A 18 -8.12 15.42 -0.52
N ALA A 19 -8.39 14.23 0.01
CA ALA A 19 -7.51 13.08 -0.17
C ALA A 19 -7.39 12.66 -1.64
N ILE A 20 -8.51 12.65 -2.38
CA ILE A 20 -8.53 12.38 -3.82
C ILE A 20 -7.71 13.42 -4.58
N LYS A 21 -7.93 14.72 -4.32
CA LYS A 21 -7.18 15.80 -5.00
C LYS A 21 -5.67 15.71 -4.72
N LEU A 22 -5.28 15.45 -3.48
CA LEU A 22 -3.86 15.30 -3.12
C LEU A 22 -3.24 14.09 -3.81
N PHE A 23 -3.99 12.99 -3.94
CA PHE A 23 -3.56 11.80 -4.66
C PHE A 23 -3.37 12.08 -6.16
N GLU A 24 -4.31 12.75 -6.81
CA GLU A 24 -4.22 13.17 -8.22
C GLU A 24 -3.01 14.10 -8.47
N LEU A 25 -2.68 14.94 -7.49
CA LEU A 25 -1.49 15.80 -7.51
C LEU A 25 -0.18 15.05 -7.19
N ASN A 26 -0.23 13.73 -7.05
CA ASN A 26 0.87 12.85 -6.70
C ASN A 26 1.61 13.31 -5.42
N LYS A 27 0.84 13.65 -4.39
CA LYS A 27 1.34 14.07 -3.07
C LYS A 27 1.21 12.96 -2.05
N ASN A 28 2.19 12.86 -1.16
CA ASN A 28 2.10 12.03 0.02
C ASN A 28 1.09 12.63 1.01
N ILE A 29 0.21 11.79 1.55
CA ILE A 29 -0.87 12.19 2.45
C ILE A 29 -0.58 11.67 3.87
N LEU A 30 -0.52 12.58 4.84
CA LEU A 30 -0.40 12.22 6.26
C LEU A 30 -1.77 12.24 6.92
N LEU A 31 -2.25 11.08 7.36
CA LEU A 31 -3.54 10.94 8.05
C LEU A 31 -3.35 10.99 9.57
N LYS A 32 -3.90 12.02 10.22
CA LYS A 32 -3.82 12.22 11.68
C LYS A 32 -5.20 12.13 12.31
N GLY A 33 -5.32 11.36 13.39
CA GLY A 33 -6.56 11.20 14.15
C GLY A 33 -6.49 10.04 15.14
N PRO A 34 -7.47 9.89 16.06
CA PRO A 34 -7.48 8.82 17.06
C PRO A 34 -7.60 7.44 16.42
N THR A 35 -7.19 6.39 17.13
CA THR A 35 -7.40 5.00 16.69
C THR A 35 -8.89 4.75 16.46
N GLY A 36 -9.23 4.01 15.39
CA GLY A 36 -10.62 3.75 15.02
C GLY A 36 -11.31 4.87 14.22
N SER A 37 -10.64 6.00 13.93
CA SER A 37 -11.21 7.10 13.12
C SER A 37 -11.33 6.83 11.61
N GLY A 38 -11.15 5.57 11.16
CA GLY A 38 -11.28 5.19 9.75
C GLY A 38 -10.11 5.57 8.82
N LYS A 39 -8.91 5.90 9.33
CA LYS A 39 -7.76 6.28 8.48
C LYS A 39 -7.36 5.20 7.47
N THR A 40 -7.22 3.96 7.91
CA THR A 40 -6.96 2.83 7.01
C THR A 40 -8.10 2.67 6.00
N ARG A 41 -9.36 2.84 6.44
CA ARG A 41 -10.52 2.77 5.55
C ARG A 41 -10.50 3.84 4.46
N LEU A 42 -10.01 5.06 4.77
CA LEU A 42 -9.80 6.11 3.77
C LEU A 42 -8.78 5.69 2.71
N ALA A 43 -7.64 5.14 3.13
CA ALA A 43 -6.61 4.64 2.21
C ALA A 43 -7.10 3.46 1.34
N GLU A 44 -7.83 2.50 1.94
CA GLU A 44 -8.49 1.41 1.21
C GLU A 44 -9.50 1.94 0.19
N THR A 45 -10.29 2.94 0.57
CA THR A 45 -11.27 3.57 -0.32
C THR A 45 -10.58 4.24 -1.50
N LEU A 46 -9.45 4.94 -1.28
CA LEU A 46 -8.65 5.50 -2.37
C LEU A 46 -8.09 4.41 -3.30
N SER A 47 -7.59 3.31 -2.74
CA SER A 47 -7.12 2.14 -3.52
C SER A 47 -8.24 1.55 -4.39
N GLU A 48 -9.43 1.36 -3.82
CA GLU A 48 -10.60 0.86 -4.54
C GLU A 48 -11.06 1.83 -5.65
N MET A 49 -11.09 3.14 -5.38
CA MET A 49 -11.53 4.17 -6.34
C MET A 49 -10.55 4.39 -7.49
N THR A 50 -9.25 4.23 -7.23
CA THR A 50 -8.19 4.44 -8.23
C THR A 50 -7.81 3.16 -8.97
N GLU A 51 -8.36 2.01 -8.55
CA GLU A 51 -7.99 0.67 -9.03
C GLU A 51 -6.49 0.37 -8.89
N LEU A 52 -5.81 1.07 -7.98
CA LEU A 52 -4.40 0.87 -7.65
C LEU A 52 -4.30 0.03 -6.38
N PRO A 53 -3.72 -1.19 -6.44
CA PRO A 53 -3.52 -2.00 -5.25
C PRO A 53 -2.74 -1.26 -4.16
N MET A 54 -3.02 -1.59 -2.91
CA MET A 54 -2.34 -1.01 -1.75
C MET A 54 -1.42 -2.04 -1.08
N HIS A 55 -0.15 -1.69 -0.93
CA HIS A 55 0.83 -2.43 -0.14
C HIS A 55 0.90 -1.82 1.26
N GLN A 56 0.41 -2.53 2.26
CA GLN A 56 0.38 -2.06 3.65
C GLN A 56 1.60 -2.54 4.44
N ILE A 57 2.28 -1.61 5.12
CA ILE A 57 3.44 -1.86 5.97
C ILE A 57 3.13 -1.41 7.38
N ASN A 58 3.18 -2.36 8.32
CA ASN A 58 3.07 -2.03 9.74
C ASN A 58 4.44 -1.62 10.27
N CYS A 59 4.58 -0.35 10.64
CA CYS A 59 5.78 0.14 11.30
C CYS A 59 5.82 -0.31 12.77
N SER A 60 6.69 -1.28 13.07
CA SER A 60 6.98 -1.73 14.42
C SER A 60 8.48 -1.58 14.72
N VAL A 61 8.87 -1.87 15.97
CA VAL A 61 10.28 -1.88 16.38
C VAL A 61 11.10 -3.00 15.73
N ASP A 62 10.44 -4.04 15.22
CA ASP A 62 11.06 -5.18 14.54
C ASP A 62 11.18 -4.95 13.02
N LEU A 63 10.72 -3.80 12.51
CA LEU A 63 10.78 -3.49 11.09
C LEU A 63 12.22 -3.22 10.66
N ASP A 64 12.68 -3.94 9.63
CA ASP A 64 14.03 -3.84 9.08
C ASP A 64 14.04 -3.57 7.57
N ALA A 65 15.25 -3.38 7.04
CA ALA A 65 15.45 -3.06 5.62
C ALA A 65 15.03 -4.21 4.70
N GLU A 66 15.23 -5.47 5.09
CA GLU A 66 14.85 -6.63 4.28
C GLU A 66 13.33 -6.74 4.15
N SER A 67 12.59 -6.46 5.22
CA SER A 67 11.12 -6.44 5.22
C SER A 67 10.54 -5.34 4.31
N LEU A 68 11.26 -4.24 4.11
CA LEU A 68 10.84 -3.12 3.27
C LEU A 68 11.26 -3.27 1.81
N LEU A 69 12.54 -3.54 1.60
CA LEU A 69 13.20 -3.51 0.30
C LEU A 69 13.25 -4.89 -0.36
N GLY A 70 13.27 -5.95 0.42
CA GLY A 70 13.43 -7.32 -0.05
C GLY A 70 14.73 -7.97 0.41
N PHE A 71 14.89 -9.24 0.06
CA PHE A 71 15.99 -10.08 0.51
C PHE A 71 16.51 -10.98 -0.62
N LYS A 72 17.74 -11.48 -0.46
CA LYS A 72 18.30 -12.49 -1.37
C LYS A 72 17.94 -13.89 -0.89
N THR A 73 17.55 -14.75 -1.81
CA THR A 73 17.28 -16.16 -1.54
C THR A 73 17.84 -17.04 -2.65
N ILE A 74 17.91 -18.34 -2.40
CA ILE A 74 18.31 -19.33 -3.40
C ILE A 74 17.05 -19.91 -4.02
N LYS A 75 16.97 -19.89 -5.35
CA LYS A 75 15.92 -20.55 -6.12
C LYS A 75 16.55 -21.62 -7.00
N THR A 76 15.84 -22.72 -7.20
CA THR A 76 16.22 -23.72 -8.20
C THR A 76 15.56 -23.34 -9.53
N SER A 77 16.36 -23.21 -10.59
CA SER A 77 15.86 -22.96 -11.94
C SER A 77 15.14 -24.20 -12.50
N ASP A 78 14.39 -24.02 -13.58
CA ASP A 78 13.66 -25.12 -14.25
C ASP A 78 14.61 -26.22 -14.77
N GLU A 79 15.89 -25.90 -14.94
CA GLU A 79 16.96 -26.81 -15.37
C GLU A 79 17.68 -27.50 -14.18
N GLY A 80 17.27 -27.23 -12.94
CA GLY A 80 17.81 -27.86 -11.73
C GLY A 80 19.04 -27.18 -11.12
N HIS A 81 19.44 -26.01 -11.64
CA HIS A 81 20.58 -25.25 -11.10
C HIS A 81 20.15 -24.34 -9.95
N GLN A 82 21.00 -24.18 -8.94
CA GLN A 82 20.75 -23.21 -7.87
C GLN A 82 21.28 -21.82 -8.25
N GLU A 83 20.41 -20.82 -8.14
CA GLU A 83 20.72 -19.42 -8.41
C GLU A 83 20.34 -18.52 -7.23
N ILE A 84 21.14 -17.48 -7.01
CA ILE A 84 20.83 -16.44 -6.02
C ILE A 84 19.96 -15.39 -6.70
N VAL A 85 18.74 -15.24 -6.21
CA VAL A 85 17.76 -14.25 -6.69
C VAL A 85 17.41 -13.25 -5.60
N PHE A 86 17.02 -12.04 -6.02
CA PHE A 86 16.50 -11.02 -5.11
C PHE A 86 14.98 -11.01 -5.20
N ILE A 87 14.31 -11.05 -4.04
CA ILE A 87 12.85 -10.96 -3.93
C ILE A 87 12.51 -9.56 -3.48
N ASP A 88 11.83 -8.81 -4.33
CA ASP A 88 11.43 -7.42 -4.04
C ASP A 88 10.48 -7.34 -2.84
N GLY A 89 10.80 -6.44 -1.91
CA GLY A 89 9.95 -6.07 -0.79
C GLY A 89 8.74 -5.22 -1.23
N PRO A 90 7.80 -4.94 -0.31
CA PRO A 90 6.59 -4.17 -0.59
C PRO A 90 6.89 -2.76 -1.15
N VAL A 91 7.97 -2.10 -0.70
CA VAL A 91 8.33 -0.76 -1.20
C VAL A 91 8.74 -0.81 -2.67
N ILE A 92 9.59 -1.77 -3.04
CA ILE A 92 10.08 -1.90 -4.42
C ILE A 92 8.94 -2.32 -5.36
N ARG A 93 8.09 -3.25 -4.92
CA ARG A 93 6.91 -3.66 -5.69
C ARG A 93 5.97 -2.48 -5.91
N ALA A 94 5.63 -1.74 -4.86
CA ALA A 94 4.75 -0.58 -4.99
C ALA A 94 5.32 0.47 -5.94
N MET A 95 6.62 0.76 -5.82
CA MET A 95 7.32 1.72 -6.67
C MET A 95 7.35 1.31 -8.14
N ARG A 96 7.62 0.03 -8.45
CA ARG A 96 7.70 -0.48 -9.83
C ARG A 96 6.33 -0.53 -10.50
N GLU A 97 5.30 -0.92 -9.75
CA GLU A 97 3.95 -1.13 -10.28
C GLU A 97 3.10 0.15 -10.24
N GLY A 98 3.57 1.22 -9.58
CA GLY A 98 2.82 2.46 -9.40
C GLY A 98 1.65 2.31 -8.42
N HIS A 99 1.77 1.39 -7.47
CA HIS A 99 0.75 1.08 -6.47
C HIS A 99 0.83 2.02 -5.26
N ILE A 100 -0.22 2.02 -4.46
CA ILE A 100 -0.26 2.77 -3.20
C ILE A 100 0.61 2.04 -2.16
N LEU A 101 1.46 2.78 -1.47
CA LEU A 101 2.19 2.31 -0.30
C LEU A 101 1.59 2.97 0.95
N TYR A 102 1.13 2.18 1.91
CA TYR A 102 0.47 2.63 3.15
C TYR A 102 1.23 2.17 4.39
#